data_AF-M9YSU5-F1
#
_entry.id   AF-M9YSU5-F1
#
_cell.length_a   1.000
_cell.length_b   1.000
_cell.length_c   1.000
_cell.angle_alpha   90.00
_cell.angle_beta   90.00
_cell.angle_gamma   90.00
#
_symmetry.space_group_name_H-M   'P 1'
#
loop_
_entity.id
_entity.type
_entity.pdbx_description
1 polymer ?
#
loop_
_entity_poly.entity_id
_entity_poly.type
_entity_poly.pdbx_seq_one_letter_code
_entity_poly.pdbx_strand_id
1 'polypeptide(L)'
;GHIELATPVFHVGFINKIKKVLETICYNCGKIKLDENNDAFRKAVSIRDPKSRFNAVWRLCKAKNVCDTDLTEEEQQQNDNDGMARPRVSHGGCGNKQPQIRKEEGLKLYGTWKADKDSQEENPQPEKKRLTPAEILALFKHISNEEIRKMGLSEDYARPEWMILTVLPVPPPPVRPSISVDGTGQGMRGEDDLTYKLGDIIRANANVRLAETNGSPQHIV
;
A
#
# COMPACT_ATOMS: atom_id res chain seq x y z
N GLY A 1 -20.38 1.36 -16.94
CA GLY A 1 -19.92 -0.04 -17.08
C GLY A 1 -18.65 -0.22 -16.26
N HIS A 2 -18.03 -1.39 -16.30
CA HIS A 2 -16.74 -1.62 -15.65
C HIS A 2 -15.87 -2.58 -16.46
N ILE A 3 -14.55 -2.55 -16.23
CA ILE A 3 -13.57 -3.50 -16.76
C ILE A 3 -12.92 -4.20 -15.58
N GLU A 4 -13.01 -5.52 -15.54
CA GLU A 4 -12.24 -6.32 -14.59
C GLU A 4 -10.79 -6.45 -15.07
N LEU A 5 -9.85 -6.05 -14.24
CA LEU A 5 -8.43 -6.18 -14.56
C LEU A 5 -7.97 -7.63 -14.34
N ALA A 6 -7.02 -8.09 -15.15
CA ALA A 6 -6.38 -9.39 -15.04
C ALA A 6 -5.62 -9.50 -13.72
N THR A 7 -4.85 -8.45 -13.45
CA THR A 7 -4.04 -8.30 -12.23
C THR A 7 -4.33 -6.95 -11.58
N PRO A 8 -4.15 -6.82 -10.25
CA PRO A 8 -4.32 -5.55 -9.58
C PRO A 8 -3.32 -4.50 -10.08
N VAL A 9 -3.75 -3.24 -10.18
CA VAL A 9 -2.95 -2.11 -10.68
C VAL A 9 -2.95 -0.96 -9.67
N PHE A 10 -1.81 -0.31 -9.44
CA PHE A 10 -1.79 0.89 -8.61
C PHE A 10 -2.58 2.03 -9.24
N HIS A 11 -3.45 2.67 -8.46
CA HIS A 11 -4.02 3.93 -8.89
C HIS A 11 -2.93 5.03 -8.85
N VAL A 12 -2.62 5.64 -9.99
CA VAL A 12 -1.52 6.60 -10.12
C VAL A 12 -1.61 7.77 -9.13
N GLY A 13 -2.82 8.28 -8.87
CA GLY A 13 -3.05 9.36 -7.91
C GLY A 13 -2.76 8.98 -6.45
N PHE A 14 -2.73 7.68 -6.12
CA PHE A 14 -2.55 7.20 -4.76
C PHE A 14 -1.19 6.55 -4.51
N ILE A 15 -0.31 6.41 -5.51
CA ILE A 15 0.98 5.71 -5.34
C ILE A 15 1.82 6.27 -4.19
N ASN A 16 1.82 7.59 -3.99
CA ASN A 16 2.52 8.22 -2.89
C ASN A 16 1.87 7.92 -1.53
N LYS A 17 0.54 7.79 -1.49
CA LYS A 17 -0.22 7.44 -0.28
C LYS A 17 -0.02 5.97 0.07
N ILE A 18 -0.07 5.07 -0.93
CA ILE A 18 0.24 3.64 -0.79
C ILE A 18 1.63 3.47 -0.17
N LYS A 19 2.65 4.15 -0.71
CA LYS A 19 4.01 4.16 -0.15
C LYS A 19 4.02 4.56 1.33
N LYS A 20 3.34 5.66 1.70
CA LYS A 20 3.27 6.09 3.10
C LYS A 20 2.56 5.10 4.01
N VAL A 21 1.49 4.45 3.55
CA VAL A 21 0.79 3.41 4.30
C VAL A 21 1.74 2.23 4.55
N LEU A 22 2.44 1.76 3.51
CA LEU A 22 3.43 0.69 3.65
C LEU A 22 4.62 1.06 4.56
N GLU A 23 5.01 2.33 4.60
CA GLU A 23 6.02 2.81 5.57
C GLU A 23 5.50 2.85 7.00
N THR A 24 4.17 2.87 7.18
CA THR A 24 3.51 2.96 8.49
C THR A 24 3.23 1.59 9.10
N ILE A 25 2.83 0.62 8.28
CA ILE A 25 2.47 -0.74 8.71
C ILE A 25 3.63 -1.73 8.57
N CYS A 26 3.57 -2.82 9.32
CA CYS A 26 4.44 -3.96 9.18
C CYS A 26 4.12 -4.69 7.87
N TYR A 27 5.15 -4.95 7.04
CA TYR A 27 5.02 -5.65 5.77
C TYR A 27 4.56 -7.12 5.91
N ASN A 28 4.66 -7.71 7.11
CA ASN A 28 4.33 -9.10 7.36
C ASN A 28 2.97 -9.27 8.07
N CYS A 29 2.73 -8.53 9.16
CA CYS A 29 1.51 -8.69 9.97
C CYS A 29 0.46 -7.60 9.77
N GLY A 30 0.72 -6.57 8.96
CA GLY A 30 -0.27 -5.53 8.63
C GLY A 30 -0.62 -4.55 9.76
N LYS A 31 -0.10 -4.73 10.99
CA LYS A 31 -0.24 -3.78 12.10
C LYS A 31 0.63 -2.54 11.91
N ILE A 32 0.27 -1.40 12.49
CA ILE A 32 1.17 -0.24 12.58
C ILE A 32 2.46 -0.67 13.30
N LYS A 33 3.63 -0.20 12.85
CA LYS A 33 4.94 -0.65 13.41
C LYS A 33 5.23 -0.18 14.84
N LEU A 34 4.39 0.71 15.37
CA LEU A 34 4.54 1.41 16.63
C LEU A 34 3.26 1.26 17.43
N ASP A 35 3.38 1.38 18.74
CA ASP A 35 2.31 1.22 19.71
C ASP A 35 2.11 2.46 20.59
N GLU A 36 1.07 2.42 21.41
CA GLU A 36 0.75 3.44 22.40
C GLU A 36 1.72 3.47 23.58
N ASN A 37 2.74 2.60 23.65
CA ASN A 37 3.79 2.69 24.67
C ASN A 37 4.76 3.84 24.36
N ASN A 38 4.87 4.24 23.09
CA ASN A 38 5.58 5.45 22.71
C ASN A 38 4.73 6.71 22.93
N ASP A 39 5.18 7.61 23.81
CA ASP A 39 4.47 8.86 24.13
C ASP A 39 4.21 9.76 22.91
N ALA A 40 5.14 9.81 21.95
CA ALA A 40 4.97 10.58 20.72
C ALA A 40 3.92 9.94 19.81
N PHE A 41 3.88 8.61 19.75
CA PHE A 41 2.84 7.89 18.99
C PHE A 41 1.47 8.09 19.60
N ARG A 42 1.34 7.98 20.93
CA ARG A 42 0.08 8.22 21.65
C ARG A 42 -0.46 9.63 21.38
N LYS A 43 0.42 10.65 21.40
CA LYS A 43 0.08 12.03 21.03
C LYS A 43 -0.30 12.17 19.55
N ALA A 44 0.33 11.40 18.66
CA ALA A 44 -0.01 11.42 17.24
C ALA A 44 -1.40 10.82 16.97
N VAL A 45 -1.75 9.71 17.63
CA VAL A 45 -3.05 9.04 17.47
C VAL A 45 -4.20 9.89 18.03
N SER A 46 -3.96 10.70 19.06
CA SER A 46 -4.99 11.58 19.64
C SER A 46 -5.30 12.83 18.79
N ILE A 47 -4.57 13.07 17.70
CA ILE A 47 -4.85 14.19 16.79
C ILE A 47 -6.24 14.03 16.17
N ARG A 48 -7.06 15.08 16.29
CA ARG A 48 -8.46 15.10 15.82
C ARG A 48 -8.56 15.12 14.29
N ASP A 49 -7.74 15.93 13.61
CA ASP A 49 -7.73 16.00 12.16
C ASP A 49 -7.09 14.74 11.54
N PRO A 50 -7.83 13.94 10.75
CA PRO A 50 -7.32 12.66 10.22
C PRO A 50 -6.07 12.81 9.33
N LYS A 51 -6.00 13.89 8.55
CA LYS A 51 -4.87 14.16 7.66
C LYS A 51 -3.60 14.46 8.45
N SER A 52 -3.72 15.26 9.50
CA SER A 52 -2.61 15.60 10.40
C SER A 52 -2.20 14.39 11.23
N ARG A 53 -3.16 13.61 11.74
CA ARG A 53 -2.93 12.33 12.43
C ARG A 53 -2.10 11.39 11.56
N PHE A 54 -2.52 11.15 10.33
CA PHE A 54 -1.81 10.27 9.40
C PHE A 54 -0.37 10.71 9.16
N ASN A 55 -0.14 12.02 8.96
CA ASN A 55 1.21 12.51 8.73
C ASN A 55 2.10 12.41 9.98
N ALA A 56 1.53 12.61 11.17
CA ALA A 56 2.27 12.45 12.43
C ALA A 56 2.65 10.99 12.69
N VAL A 57 1.67 10.08 12.58
CA VAL A 57 1.88 8.63 12.71
C VAL A 57 2.91 8.13 11.70
N TRP A 58 2.73 8.44 10.42
CA TRP A 58 3.67 8.06 9.36
C TRP A 58 5.10 8.54 9.61
N ARG A 59 5.30 9.77 10.11
CA ARG A 59 6.64 10.30 10.40
C ARG A 59 7.36 9.53 11.49
N LEU A 60 6.64 8.99 12.46
CA LEU A 60 7.20 8.16 13.52
C LEU A 60 7.52 6.76 12.99
N CYS A 61 6.59 6.16 12.25
CA CYS A 61 6.75 4.79 11.75
C CYS A 61 7.76 4.65 10.61
N LYS A 62 7.94 5.66 9.74
CA LYS A 62 8.86 5.58 8.59
C LYS A 62 10.32 5.31 8.98
N ALA A 63 10.71 5.71 10.19
CA ALA A 63 12.07 5.55 10.69
C ALA A 63 12.32 4.16 11.28
N LYS A 64 11.25 3.42 11.60
CA LYS A 64 11.31 2.08 12.17
C LYS A 64 11.56 1.03 11.09
N ASN A 65 12.65 0.29 11.27
CA ASN A 65 13.07 -0.80 10.38
C ASN A 65 12.77 -2.19 10.98
N VAL A 66 12.04 -2.25 12.09
CA VAL A 66 11.62 -3.46 12.80
C VAL A 66 10.18 -3.22 13.28
N CYS A 67 9.35 -4.25 13.25
CA CYS A 67 8.02 -4.22 13.86
C CYS A 67 8.18 -4.38 15.37
N ASP A 68 7.72 -3.42 16.17
CA ASP A 68 7.78 -3.54 17.63
C ASP A 68 7.06 -4.85 18.06
N THR A 69 7.53 -5.50 19.12
CA THR A 69 6.93 -6.72 19.69
C THR A 69 6.38 -6.42 21.07
N ASP A 70 5.66 -7.38 21.65
CA ASP A 70 5.40 -7.33 23.07
C ASP A 70 6.71 -7.33 23.86
N LEU A 71 6.72 -6.63 24.99
CA LEU A 71 7.85 -6.62 25.92
C LEU A 71 8.04 -8.02 26.51
N THR A 72 9.29 -8.40 26.73
CA THR A 72 9.59 -9.64 27.45
C THR A 72 9.25 -9.48 28.94
N GLU A 73 9.05 -10.59 29.64
CA GLU A 73 8.74 -10.61 31.08
C GLU A 73 9.79 -9.85 31.92
N GLU A 74 11.05 -9.81 31.47
CA GLU A 74 12.17 -9.09 32.09
C GLU A 74 12.04 -7.56 31.94
N GLU A 75 11.61 -7.09 30.77
CA GLU A 75 11.34 -5.66 30.50
C GLU A 75 10.07 -5.16 31.21
N GLN A 76 9.14 -6.08 31.50
CA GLN A 76 7.99 -5.82 32.36
C GLN A 76 8.40 -5.69 33.84
N GLN A 77 9.26 -6.59 34.35
CA GLN A 77 9.76 -6.53 35.73
C GLN A 77 10.64 -5.31 36.01
N GLN A 78 11.47 -4.87 35.06
CA GLN A 78 12.22 -3.62 35.19
C GLN A 78 11.30 -2.39 35.24
N ASN A 79 10.17 -2.39 34.52
CA ASN A 79 9.20 -1.29 34.54
C ASN A 79 8.45 -1.19 35.86
N ASP A 80 8.04 -2.32 36.44
CA ASP A 80 7.34 -2.34 37.73
C ASP A 80 8.23 -1.79 38.85
N ASN A 81 9.56 -1.95 38.71
CA ASN A 81 10.55 -1.44 39.66
C ASN A 81 10.86 0.05 39.48
N ASP A 82 10.61 0.63 38.29
CA ASP A 82 10.91 2.03 37.94
C ASP A 82 9.71 2.99 38.20
N GLY A 83 8.62 2.47 38.77
CA GLY A 83 7.47 3.29 39.19
C GLY A 83 6.70 3.95 38.05
N MET A 84 6.78 3.43 36.82
CA MET A 84 5.99 3.95 35.70
C MET A 84 4.49 3.80 35.97
N ALA A 85 3.80 4.94 36.11
CA ALA A 85 2.41 5.02 36.57
C ALA A 85 1.34 4.43 35.62
N ARG A 86 1.69 3.70 34.56
CA ARG A 86 0.72 3.23 33.56
C ARG A 86 1.00 1.81 33.07
N PRO A 87 -0.02 0.94 33.03
CA PRO A 87 0.10 -0.37 32.41
C PRO A 87 0.36 -0.20 30.90
N ARG A 88 1.48 -0.75 30.43
CA ARG A 88 1.82 -0.79 29.00
C ARG A 88 0.89 -1.76 28.27
N VAL A 89 0.45 -1.39 27.08
CA VAL A 89 -0.47 -2.20 26.27
C VAL A 89 0.33 -3.17 25.40
N SER A 90 -0.10 -4.42 25.30
CA SER A 90 0.48 -5.40 24.38
C SER A 90 0.19 -4.96 22.93
N HIS A 91 1.24 -4.86 22.13
CA HIS A 91 1.18 -4.48 20.72
C HIS A 91 0.87 -5.69 19.82
N GLY A 92 1.41 -6.86 20.16
CA GLY A 92 1.29 -8.09 19.39
C GLY A 92 1.88 -7.99 17.99
N GLY A 93 2.93 -7.19 17.81
CA GLY A 93 3.70 -7.15 16.56
C GLY A 93 4.66 -8.34 16.44
N CYS A 94 5.23 -8.53 15.25
CA CYS A 94 5.88 -9.80 14.89
C CYS A 94 7.42 -9.75 14.85
N GLY A 95 8.06 -8.63 15.19
CA GLY A 95 9.54 -8.53 15.25
C GLY A 95 10.26 -8.52 13.89
N ASN A 96 9.54 -8.71 12.78
CA ASN A 96 10.16 -8.81 11.45
C ASN A 96 10.78 -7.48 11.00
N LYS A 97 11.90 -7.58 10.29
CA LYS A 97 12.58 -6.45 9.66
C LYS A 97 11.71 -5.83 8.57
N GLN A 98 11.72 -4.50 8.52
CA GLN A 98 10.88 -3.70 7.63
C GLN A 98 11.70 -3.13 6.48
N PRO A 99 11.16 -3.16 5.25
CA PRO A 99 11.85 -2.60 4.10
C PRO A 99 11.87 -1.07 4.12
N GLN A 100 12.92 -0.50 3.56
CA GLN A 100 12.91 0.87 3.08
C GLN A 100 12.26 0.93 1.71
N ILE A 101 11.14 1.64 1.61
CA ILE A 101 10.33 1.63 0.40
C ILE A 101 10.68 2.83 -0.47
N ARG A 102 10.99 2.56 -1.74
CA ARG A 102 11.29 3.57 -2.75
C ARG A 102 10.39 3.41 -3.96
N LYS A 103 10.06 4.56 -4.56
CA LYS A 103 9.35 4.65 -5.83
C LYS A 103 10.41 4.76 -6.92
N GLU A 104 10.43 3.83 -7.84
CA GLU A 104 11.38 3.77 -8.95
C GLU A 104 10.62 3.66 -10.26
N GLU A 105 11.23 4.13 -11.36
CA GLU A 105 10.68 3.99 -12.72
C GLU A 105 9.20 4.43 -12.85
N GLY A 106 8.83 5.49 -12.13
CA GLY A 106 7.51 6.11 -12.19
C GLY A 106 6.40 5.39 -11.43
N LEU A 107 6.15 4.10 -11.68
CA LEU A 107 4.97 3.39 -11.11
C LEU A 107 5.33 2.14 -10.31
N LYS A 108 6.61 1.82 -10.15
CA LYS A 108 7.05 0.63 -9.42
C LYS A 108 7.48 1.00 -7.99
N LEU A 109 7.15 0.13 -7.05
CA LEU A 109 7.62 0.22 -5.67
C LEU A 109 8.65 -0.88 -5.43
N TYR A 110 9.75 -0.53 -4.79
CA TYR A 110 10.79 -1.46 -4.37
C TYR A 110 11.00 -1.33 -2.86
N GLY A 111 11.11 -2.47 -2.19
CA GLY A 111 11.53 -2.57 -0.80
C GLY A 111 13.00 -2.97 -0.74
N THR A 112 13.77 -2.31 0.11
CA THR A 112 15.15 -2.67 0.40
C THR A 112 15.29 -3.01 1.88
N TRP A 113 15.67 -4.24 2.19
CA TRP A 113 15.99 -4.67 3.55
C TRP A 113 17.48 -4.45 3.79
N LYS A 114 17.79 -3.80 4.92
CA LYS A 114 19.18 -3.64 5.32
C LYS A 114 19.76 -4.99 5.69
N ALA A 115 20.95 -5.25 5.21
CA ALA A 115 21.67 -6.46 5.54
C ALA A 115 21.98 -6.51 7.05
N ASP A 116 22.07 -7.72 7.59
CA ASP A 116 22.35 -7.88 9.01
C ASP A 116 23.78 -7.44 9.31
N LYS A 117 23.98 -6.77 10.45
CA LYS A 117 25.34 -6.40 10.85
C LYS A 117 26.12 -7.59 11.41
N ASP A 118 25.40 -8.61 11.85
CA ASP A 118 25.95 -9.82 12.48
C ASP A 118 26.11 -10.99 11.50
N SER A 119 25.83 -10.79 10.20
CA SER A 119 26.08 -11.82 9.20
C SER A 119 27.58 -12.01 8.99
N GLN A 120 28.06 -13.26 9.04
CA GLN A 120 29.46 -13.64 8.78
C GLN A 120 29.91 -13.45 7.32
N GLU A 121 29.08 -12.85 6.47
CA GLU A 121 29.43 -12.57 5.07
C GLU A 121 30.34 -11.34 4.98
N GLU A 122 31.45 -11.45 4.23
CA GLU A 122 32.44 -10.37 4.04
C GLU A 122 31.88 -9.12 3.32
N ASN A 123 30.67 -9.20 2.73
CA ASN A 123 30.05 -8.05 2.07
C ASN A 123 28.52 -8.20 1.99
N PRO A 124 27.78 -7.98 3.10
CA PRO A 124 26.36 -8.29 3.16
C PRO A 124 25.58 -7.27 2.31
N GLN A 125 25.08 -7.73 1.16
CA GLN A 125 24.34 -6.89 0.23
C GLN A 125 22.90 -6.69 0.67
N PRO A 126 22.34 -5.47 0.55
CA PRO A 126 20.95 -5.22 0.89
C PRO A 126 20.03 -5.94 -0.09
N GLU A 127 19.08 -6.71 0.45
CA GLU A 127 18.07 -7.39 -0.37
C GLU A 127 17.10 -6.35 -0.94
N LYS A 128 17.00 -6.29 -2.27
CA LYS A 128 16.06 -5.41 -2.98
C LYS A 128 15.00 -6.25 -3.69
N LYS A 129 13.74 -6.06 -3.32
CA LYS A 129 12.59 -6.77 -3.92
C LYS A 129 11.59 -5.77 -4.51
N ARG A 130 11.04 -6.11 -5.68
CA ARG A 130 9.88 -5.39 -6.25
C ARG A 130 8.63 -5.73 -5.46
N LEU A 131 7.88 -4.71 -5.04
CA LEU A 131 6.60 -4.86 -4.36
C LEU A 131 5.48 -4.79 -5.41
N THR A 132 4.82 -5.91 -5.65
CA THR A 132 3.74 -5.99 -6.63
C THR A 132 2.42 -5.43 -6.08
N PRO A 133 1.53 -4.90 -6.93
CA PRO A 133 0.21 -4.46 -6.49
C PRO A 133 -0.60 -5.60 -5.84
N ALA A 134 -0.45 -6.85 -6.29
CA ALA A 134 -1.13 -8.01 -5.73
C ALA A 134 -0.68 -8.30 -4.28
N GLU A 135 0.62 -8.30 -4.01
CA GLU A 135 1.16 -8.47 -2.65
C GLU A 135 0.69 -7.35 -1.72
N ILE A 136 0.75 -6.10 -2.18
CA ILE A 136 0.33 -4.95 -1.37
C ILE A 136 -1.18 -4.98 -1.12
N LEU A 137 -1.99 -5.41 -2.10
CA LEU A 137 -3.42 -5.58 -1.92
C LEU A 137 -3.74 -6.62 -0.85
N ALA A 138 -3.04 -7.76 -0.87
CA ALA A 138 -3.21 -8.80 0.15
C ALA A 138 -2.83 -8.27 1.55
N LEU A 139 -1.72 -7.55 1.64
CA LEU A 139 -1.27 -6.91 2.88
C LEU A 139 -2.28 -5.87 3.39
N PHE A 140 -2.79 -5.00 2.52
CA PHE A 140 -3.75 -3.96 2.88
C PHE A 140 -5.10 -4.53 3.35
N LYS A 141 -5.53 -5.66 2.79
CA LYS A 141 -6.71 -6.40 3.27
C LYS A 141 -6.52 -6.99 4.67
N HIS A 142 -5.27 -7.23 5.09
CA HIS A 142 -4.95 -7.77 6.40
C HIS A 142 -4.94 -6.69 7.51
N ILE A 143 -4.95 -5.41 7.15
CA ILE A 143 -5.01 -4.30 8.12
C ILE A 143 -6.39 -4.30 8.78
N SER A 144 -6.42 -4.32 10.12
CA SER A 144 -7.68 -4.25 10.86
C SER A 144 -8.29 -2.85 10.84
N ASN A 145 -9.61 -2.76 11.02
CA ASN A 145 -10.31 -1.47 11.08
C ASN A 145 -9.81 -0.58 12.22
N GLU A 146 -9.34 -1.15 13.32
CA GLU A 146 -8.74 -0.41 14.42
C GLU A 146 -7.46 0.31 13.97
N GLU A 147 -6.58 -0.40 13.27
CA GLU A 147 -5.32 0.15 12.74
C GLU A 147 -5.59 1.24 11.68
N ILE A 148 -6.59 1.05 10.81
CA ILE A 148 -7.04 2.06 9.83
C ILE A 148 -7.46 3.35 10.55
N ARG A 149 -8.23 3.25 11.64
CA ARG A 149 -8.67 4.40 12.42
C ARG A 149 -7.50 5.08 13.15
N LYS A 150 -6.61 4.30 13.78
CA LYS A 150 -5.41 4.79 14.47
C LYS A 150 -4.52 5.61 13.54
N MET A 151 -4.26 5.12 12.32
CA MET A 151 -3.46 5.86 11.35
C MET A 151 -4.16 7.10 10.78
N GLY A 152 -5.45 7.31 10.99
CA GLY A 152 -6.17 8.47 10.45
C GLY A 152 -6.73 8.26 9.04
N LEU A 153 -7.05 7.02 8.67
CA LEU A 153 -7.87 6.69 7.51
C LEU A 153 -9.31 6.37 7.93
N SER A 154 -10.21 6.30 6.96
CA SER A 154 -11.63 6.02 7.16
C SER A 154 -11.94 4.60 6.73
N GLU A 155 -12.62 3.83 7.59
CA GLU A 155 -13.07 2.48 7.26
C GLU A 155 -14.22 2.45 6.23
N ASP A 156 -15.08 3.47 6.23
CA ASP A 156 -16.23 3.53 5.32
C ASP A 156 -15.93 4.14 3.94
N TYR A 157 -15.01 5.12 3.88
CA TYR A 157 -14.80 5.93 2.69
C TYR A 157 -13.40 5.84 2.08
N ALA A 158 -12.40 5.35 2.83
CA ALA A 158 -11.01 5.45 2.43
C ALA A 158 -10.16 4.26 2.91
N ARG A 159 -10.65 3.04 2.67
CA ARG A 159 -9.89 1.82 2.99
C ARG A 159 -8.61 1.74 2.14
N PRO A 160 -7.47 1.32 2.72
CA PRO A 160 -6.20 1.27 2.01
C PRO A 160 -6.22 0.44 0.73
N GLU A 161 -6.89 -0.71 0.75
CA GLU A 161 -6.99 -1.63 -0.38
C GLU A 161 -7.65 -1.00 -1.61
N TRP A 162 -8.51 0.02 -1.45
CA TRP A 162 -9.18 0.70 -2.55
C TRP A 162 -8.26 1.62 -3.36
N MET A 163 -7.05 1.88 -2.86
CA MET A 163 -6.02 2.57 -3.63
C MET A 163 -5.44 1.70 -4.76
N ILE A 164 -5.75 0.40 -4.77
CA ILE A 164 -5.33 -0.56 -5.78
C ILE A 164 -6.56 -0.97 -6.58
N LEU A 165 -6.49 -0.76 -7.89
CA LEU A 165 -7.56 -1.05 -8.82
C LEU A 165 -7.55 -2.54 -9.16
N THR A 166 -8.64 -3.22 -8.88
CA THR A 166 -8.97 -4.54 -9.44
C THR A 166 -10.06 -4.44 -10.51
N VAL A 167 -10.89 -3.40 -10.42
CA VAL A 167 -11.96 -3.09 -11.36
C VAL A 167 -11.83 -1.63 -11.74
N LEU A 168 -11.79 -1.35 -13.04
CA LEU A 168 -11.72 0.00 -13.59
C LEU A 168 -13.13 0.45 -14.02
N PRO A 169 -13.68 1.55 -13.47
CA PRO A 169 -14.98 2.06 -13.91
C PRO A 169 -14.87 2.61 -15.34
N VAL A 170 -15.87 2.29 -16.18
CA VAL A 170 -15.95 2.79 -17.55
C VAL A 170 -16.97 3.93 -17.62
N PRO A 171 -16.52 5.16 -17.97
CA PRO A 171 -17.40 6.31 -18.08
C PRO A 171 -18.45 6.12 -19.20
N PRO A 172 -19.68 6.64 -19.01
CA PRO A 172 -20.74 6.53 -20.00
C PRO A 172 -20.49 7.45 -21.21
N PRO A 173 -21.13 7.22 -22.37
CA PRO A 173 -20.92 8.00 -23.60
C PRO A 173 -20.97 9.53 -23.46
N PRO A 174 -21.83 10.15 -22.61
CA PRO A 174 -21.82 11.60 -22.42
C PRO A 174 -20.49 12.16 -21.89
N VAL A 175 -19.69 11.34 -21.20
CA VAL A 175 -18.36 11.72 -20.68
C VAL A 175 -17.25 11.44 -21.71
N ARG A 176 -17.54 10.64 -22.74
CA ARG A 176 -16.61 10.27 -23.82
C ARG A 176 -17.31 10.41 -25.19
N PRO A 177 -17.69 11.65 -25.59
CA PRO A 177 -18.56 11.89 -26.73
C PRO A 177 -17.86 11.54 -28.05
N SER A 178 -18.60 11.00 -29.02
CA SER A 178 -18.09 10.83 -30.38
C SER A 178 -18.46 12.00 -31.28
N ILE A 179 -17.56 12.36 -32.18
CA ILE A 179 -17.76 13.39 -33.20
C ILE A 179 -18.04 12.71 -34.55
N SER A 180 -19.10 13.12 -35.24
CA SER A 180 -19.31 12.76 -36.65
C SER A 180 -18.82 13.91 -37.52
N VAL A 181 -17.88 13.65 -38.42
CA VAL A 181 -17.24 14.68 -39.26
C VAL A 181 -18.25 15.41 -40.14
N ASP A 182 -19.28 14.71 -40.63
CA ASP A 182 -20.25 15.26 -41.59
C ASP A 182 -21.59 15.67 -40.96
N GLY A 183 -21.77 15.52 -39.64
CA GLY A 183 -23.02 15.84 -38.94
C GLY A 183 -24.25 14.99 -39.32
N THR A 184 -24.19 14.20 -40.38
CA THR A 184 -25.28 13.36 -40.91
C THR A 184 -25.41 12.00 -40.20
N GLY A 185 -24.53 11.69 -39.26
CA GLY A 185 -24.52 10.40 -38.53
C GLY A 185 -24.15 9.16 -39.36
N GLN A 186 -23.99 9.31 -40.68
CA GLN A 186 -23.63 8.25 -41.63
C GLN A 186 -22.16 8.31 -42.11
N GLY A 187 -21.45 9.40 -41.79
CA GLY A 187 -20.03 9.59 -42.12
C GLY A 187 -19.07 8.94 -41.12
N MET A 188 -17.77 9.04 -41.39
CA MET A 188 -16.71 8.56 -40.49
C MET A 188 -16.85 9.21 -39.10
N ARG A 189 -16.80 8.38 -38.06
CA ARG A 189 -16.89 8.81 -36.66
C ARG A 189 -15.50 8.88 -36.05
N GLY A 190 -15.17 10.03 -35.47
CA GLY A 190 -14.04 10.18 -34.55
C GLY A 190 -14.52 9.91 -33.13
N GLU A 191 -13.95 8.92 -32.47
CA GLU A 191 -14.25 8.65 -31.07
C GLU A 191 -13.40 9.53 -30.14
N ASP A 192 -13.84 9.70 -28.89
CA ASP A 192 -13.08 10.41 -27.87
C ASP A 192 -11.75 9.68 -27.52
N ASP A 193 -10.72 10.44 -27.13
CA ASP A 193 -9.41 9.90 -26.71
C ASP A 193 -9.53 8.91 -25.53
N LEU A 194 -10.48 9.12 -24.61
CA LEU A 194 -10.76 8.17 -23.52
C LEU A 194 -11.23 6.83 -24.08
N THR A 195 -12.06 6.83 -25.13
CA THR A 195 -12.52 5.60 -25.78
C THR A 195 -11.35 4.85 -26.40
N TYR A 196 -10.42 5.56 -27.08
CA TYR A 196 -9.21 4.93 -27.63
C TYR A 196 -8.32 4.33 -26.54
N LYS A 197 -8.09 5.05 -25.43
CA LYS A 197 -7.28 4.54 -24.31
C LYS A 197 -7.94 3.40 -23.54
N LEU A 198 -9.26 3.41 -23.39
CA LEU A 198 -9.98 2.25 -22.86
C LEU A 198 -9.81 1.03 -23.77
N GLY A 199 -9.80 1.22 -25.09
CA GLY A 199 -9.49 0.16 -26.06
C GLY A 199 -8.08 -0.41 -25.89
N ASP A 200 -7.06 0.44 -25.69
CA ASP A 200 -5.69 0.01 -25.39
C ASP A 200 -5.64 -0.82 -24.10
N ILE A 201 -6.32 -0.37 -23.03
CA ILE A 201 -6.38 -1.07 -21.75
C ILE A 201 -7.02 -2.44 -21.89
N ILE A 202 -8.15 -2.55 -22.61
CA ILE A 202 -8.85 -3.84 -22.81
C ILE A 202 -7.94 -4.84 -23.55
N ARG A 203 -7.25 -4.40 -24.60
CA ARG A 203 -6.32 -5.26 -25.35
C ARG A 203 -5.16 -5.75 -24.47
N ALA A 204 -4.51 -4.85 -23.75
CA ALA A 204 -3.42 -5.21 -22.84
C ALA A 204 -3.89 -6.18 -21.74
N ASN A 205 -5.07 -5.91 -21.17
CA ASN A 205 -5.67 -6.75 -20.14
C ASN A 205 -5.99 -8.16 -20.63
N ALA A 206 -6.53 -8.30 -21.85
CA ALA A 206 -6.79 -9.60 -22.46
C ALA A 206 -5.50 -10.39 -22.72
N ASN A 207 -4.43 -9.71 -23.17
CA ASN A 207 -3.13 -10.34 -23.40
C ASN A 207 -2.53 -10.88 -22.10
N VAL A 208 -2.61 -10.12 -20.99
CA VAL A 208 -2.14 -10.57 -19.68
C VAL A 208 -2.94 -11.80 -19.21
N ARG A 209 -4.28 -11.78 -19.32
CA ARG A 209 -5.12 -12.94 -18.98
C ARG A 209 -4.75 -14.19 -19.79
N LEU A 210 -4.50 -14.02 -21.09
CA LEU A 210 -4.10 -15.12 -21.97
C LEU A 210 -2.72 -15.67 -21.58
N ALA A 211 -1.77 -14.79 -21.28
CA ALA A 211 -0.41 -15.17 -20.89
C ALA A 211 -0.41 -15.98 -19.57
N GLU A 212 -1.21 -15.55 -18.58
CA GLU A 212 -1.41 -16.29 -17.32
C GLU A 212 -2.07 -17.64 -17.54
N THR A 213 -3.13 -17.70 -18.37
CA THR A 213 -3.85 -18.95 -18.68
C THR A 213 -2.96 -19.97 -19.40
N ASN A 214 -2.08 -19.48 -20.29
CA ASN A 214 -1.14 -20.32 -21.03
C ASN A 214 0.09 -20.74 -20.20
N GLY A 215 0.21 -20.29 -18.94
CA GLY A 215 1.35 -20.60 -18.08
C GLY A 215 2.65 -19.94 -18.53
N SER A 216 2.57 -18.75 -19.12
CA SER A 216 3.75 -18.02 -19.61
C SER A 216 4.71 -17.70 -18.45
N PRO A 217 6.04 -17.68 -18.68
CA PRO A 217 7.02 -17.37 -17.64
C PRO A 217 6.75 -16.03 -16.95
N GLN A 218 6.90 -15.97 -15.62
CA GLN A 218 6.60 -14.76 -14.81
C GLN A 218 7.42 -13.51 -15.17
N HIS A 219 8.56 -13.66 -15.85
CA HIS A 219 9.36 -12.51 -16.30
C HIS A 219 8.86 -11.92 -17.63
N ILE A 220 7.96 -12.62 -18.33
CA ILE A 220 7.35 -12.22 -19.61
C ILE A 220 5.97 -11.56 -19.38
N VAL A 221 5.26 -11.97 -18.31
CA VAL A 221 3.93 -11.46 -17.92
C VAL A 221 4.02 -10.11 -17.20
#